data_AF-A0A0Q8V0X5-F1
#
_entry.id   AF-A0A0Q8V0X5-F1
#
_cell.length_a   1.000
_cell.length_b   1.000
_cell.length_c   1.000
_cell.angle_alpha   90.00
_cell.angle_beta   90.00
_cell.angle_gamma   90.00
#
_symmetry.space_group_name_H-M   'P 1'
#
loop_
_entity.id
_entity.type
_entity.pdbx_description
1 polymer ?
#
loop_
_entity_poly.entity_id
_entity_poly.type
_entity_poly.pdbx_seq_one_letter_code
_entity_poly.pdbx_strand_id
1 'polypeptide(L)'
;MTVTRPFTRQSTVLELATTLPGRAFKAMIVRQLPPVATEKERQELEDMTLGLPLETLVELSEGKLTWGIADSLLDLANRKPHRVIGRGVGAGAGALKKVTRPIRG
;
A
#
# COMPACT_ATOMS: atom_id res chain seq x y z
N MET A 1 14.36 25.33 2.10
CA MET A 1 14.70 23.93 1.73
C MET A 1 13.96 23.00 2.68
N THR A 2 12.81 22.47 2.28
CA THR A 2 12.10 21.46 3.09
C THR A 2 12.83 20.14 2.94
N VAL A 3 13.47 19.68 4.02
CA VAL A 3 13.94 18.30 4.13
C VAL A 3 12.70 17.42 4.09
N THR A 4 12.36 16.87 2.91
CA THR A 4 11.27 15.92 2.78
C THR A 4 11.71 14.65 3.51
N ARG A 5 11.18 14.43 4.71
CA ARG A 5 11.43 13.18 5.45
C ARG A 5 11.01 12.00 4.57
N PRO A 6 11.74 10.88 4.59
CA PRO A 6 11.34 9.70 3.84
C PRO A 6 9.95 9.23 4.31
N PHE A 7 9.12 8.77 3.37
CA PHE A 7 7.83 8.19 3.70
C PHE A 7 8.03 6.89 4.48
N THR A 8 7.19 6.69 5.49
CA THR A 8 7.22 5.51 6.36
C THR A 8 5.83 4.90 6.47
N ARG A 9 5.69 3.80 7.23
CA ARG A 9 4.38 3.18 7.49
C ARG A 9 3.41 4.10 8.24
N GLN A 10 3.93 5.10 8.95
CA GLN A 10 3.17 6.14 9.61
C GLN A 10 2.72 7.26 8.66
N SER A 11 3.22 7.27 7.42
CA SER A 11 2.78 8.25 6.44
C SER A 11 1.35 7.95 5.98
N THR A 12 0.58 9.00 5.79
CA THR A 12 -0.81 8.89 5.33
C THR A 12 -0.88 8.74 3.81
N VAL A 13 -2.03 8.30 3.30
CA VAL A 13 -2.24 8.22 1.85
C VAL A 13 -2.20 9.60 1.21
N LEU A 14 -2.72 10.63 1.90
CA LEU A 14 -2.65 12.02 1.46
C LEU A 14 -1.21 12.51 1.32
N GLU A 15 -0.33 12.18 2.27
CA GLU A 15 1.10 12.51 2.17
C GLU A 15 1.76 11.80 0.97
N LEU A 16 1.47 10.50 0.80
CA LEU A 16 1.99 9.71 -0.31
C LEU A 16 1.50 10.22 -1.68
N ALA A 17 0.30 10.80 -1.76
CA ALA A 17 -0.30 11.35 -2.98
C ALA A 17 0.46 12.55 -3.59
N THR A 18 1.47 13.06 -2.90
CA THR A 18 2.47 13.97 -3.48
C THR A 18 3.36 13.28 -4.52
N THR A 19 3.38 11.94 -4.56
CA THR A 19 4.15 11.09 -5.49
C THR A 19 3.25 10.38 -6.51
N LEU A 20 3.78 9.98 -7.68
CA LEU A 20 3.02 9.21 -8.67
C LEU A 20 2.47 7.87 -8.13
N PRO A 21 3.26 7.02 -7.43
CA PRO A 21 2.76 5.79 -6.84
C PRO A 21 1.65 6.04 -5.81
N GLY A 22 1.80 7.07 -4.97
CA GLY A 22 0.78 7.41 -3.98
C GLY A 22 -0.52 7.93 -4.61
N ARG A 23 -0.46 8.67 -5.73
CA ARG A 23 -1.68 9.06 -6.49
C ARG A 23 -2.42 7.85 -7.03
N ALA A 24 -1.69 6.89 -7.61
CA ALA A 24 -2.28 5.65 -8.10
C ALA A 24 -2.92 4.84 -6.97
N PHE A 25 -2.23 4.76 -5.82
CA PHE A 25 -2.74 4.07 -4.63
C PHE A 25 -3.99 4.76 -4.06
N LYS A 26 -3.99 6.10 -3.94
CA LYS A 26 -5.19 6.88 -3.57
C LYS A 26 -6.37 6.55 -4.49
N ALA A 27 -6.16 6.58 -5.80
CA ALA A 27 -7.23 6.28 -6.76
C ALA A 27 -7.78 4.86 -6.60
N MET A 28 -6.92 3.89 -6.26
CA MET A 28 -7.35 2.52 -5.96
C MET A 28 -8.21 2.45 -4.70
N ILE A 29 -7.81 3.11 -3.60
CA ILE A 29 -8.61 3.14 -2.36
C ILE A 29 -9.98 3.78 -2.61
N VAL A 30 -10.02 4.95 -3.25
CA VAL A 30 -11.27 5.66 -3.54
C VAL A 30 -12.24 4.83 -4.37
N ARG A 31 -11.72 4.00 -5.29
CA ARG A 31 -12.53 3.07 -6.09
C ARG A 31 -13.09 1.89 -5.29
N GLN A 32 -12.45 1.52 -4.18
CA GLN A 32 -12.87 0.43 -3.31
C GLN A 32 -13.76 0.88 -2.15
N LEU A 33 -13.91 2.19 -1.93
CA LEU A 33 -14.80 2.71 -0.91
C LEU A 33 -16.25 2.29 -1.19
N PRO A 34 -17.03 1.98 -0.13
CA PRO A 34 -18.44 1.66 -0.28
C PRO A 34 -19.18 2.85 -0.92
N PRO A 35 -20.25 2.57 -1.70
CA PRO A 35 -21.12 3.63 -2.20
C PRO A 35 -21.83 4.31 -1.03
N VAL A 36 -22.06 5.62 -1.16
CA VAL A 36 -22.76 6.45 -0.18
C VAL A 36 -23.84 7.26 -0.89
N ALA A 37 -24.82 7.76 -0.13
CA ALA A 37 -26.00 8.41 -0.70
C ALA A 37 -25.73 9.84 -1.16
N THR A 38 -24.80 10.53 -0.52
CA THR A 38 -24.49 11.94 -0.80
C THR A 38 -23.02 12.19 -1.13
N GLU A 39 -22.76 13.23 -1.91
CA GLU A 39 -21.39 13.67 -2.21
C GLU A 39 -20.64 14.14 -0.96
N LYS A 40 -21.35 14.72 0.01
CA LYS A 40 -20.77 15.15 1.29
C LYS A 40 -20.26 13.95 2.09
N GLU A 41 -21.08 12.90 2.24
CA GLU A 41 -20.66 11.65 2.89
C GLU A 41 -19.50 10.98 2.14
N ARG A 42 -19.47 11.11 0.81
CA ARG A 42 -18.38 10.57 -0.01
C ARG A 42 -17.08 11.27 0.32
N GLN A 43 -17.10 12.60 0.33
CA GLN A 43 -15.92 13.40 0.65
C GLN A 43 -15.44 13.13 2.08
N GLU A 44 -16.34 13.06 3.07
CA GLU A 44 -15.99 12.74 4.46
C GLU A 44 -15.36 11.36 4.59
N LEU A 45 -15.92 10.35 3.91
CA LEU A 45 -15.38 8.99 3.91
C LEU A 45 -14.01 8.91 3.22
N GLU A 46 -13.83 9.62 2.11
CA GLU A 46 -12.55 9.75 1.44
C GLU A 46 -11.51 10.40 2.33
N ASP A 47 -11.83 11.54 2.95
CA ASP A 47 -10.90 12.28 3.81
C ASP A 47 -10.51 11.46 5.05
N MET A 48 -11.48 10.78 5.66
CA MET A 48 -11.23 9.86 6.78
C MET A 48 -10.31 8.73 6.36
N THR A 49 -10.60 8.05 5.25
CA THR A 49 -9.83 6.86 4.83
C THR A 49 -8.43 7.24 4.35
N LEU A 50 -8.29 8.33 3.60
CA LEU A 50 -7.01 8.77 3.05
C LEU A 50 -6.12 9.45 4.09
N GLY A 51 -6.71 9.95 5.17
CA GLY A 51 -6.02 10.46 6.35
C GLY A 51 -5.40 9.36 7.23
N LEU A 52 -5.75 8.09 7.01
CA LEU A 52 -5.19 7.00 7.79
C LEU A 52 -3.71 6.72 7.43
N PRO A 53 -2.87 6.38 8.42
CA PRO A 53 -1.56 5.80 8.18
C PRO A 53 -1.65 4.52 7.35
N LEU A 54 -0.60 4.25 6.56
CA LEU A 54 -0.52 3.02 5.77
C LEU A 54 -0.56 1.76 6.63
N GLU A 55 0.02 1.80 7.83
CA GLU A 55 -0.09 0.73 8.84
C GLU A 55 -1.54 0.41 9.18
N THR A 56 -2.32 1.43 9.55
CA THR A 56 -3.74 1.27 9.89
C THR A 56 -4.54 0.70 8.71
N LEU A 57 -4.24 1.12 7.49
CA LEU A 57 -4.89 0.56 6.30
C LEU A 57 -4.56 -0.91 6.07
N VAL A 58 -3.32 -1.34 6.33
CA VAL A 58 -2.92 -2.75 6.23
C VAL A 58 -3.70 -3.59 7.25
N GLU A 59 -3.75 -3.12 8.50
CA GLU A 59 -4.45 -3.78 9.61
C GLU A 59 -5.95 -3.92 9.35
N LEU A 60 -6.60 -2.86 8.84
CA LEU A 60 -8.03 -2.85 8.54
C LEU A 60 -8.40 -3.60 7.25
N SER A 61 -7.43 -3.90 6.37
CA SER A 61 -7.73 -4.50 5.07
C SER A 61 -8.10 -5.98 5.12
N GLU A 62 -8.03 -6.63 6.29
CA GLU A 62 -8.27 -8.07 6.46
C GLU A 62 -7.41 -8.93 5.50
N GLY A 63 -6.19 -8.46 5.21
CA GLY A 63 -5.25 -9.14 4.32
C GLY A 63 -5.35 -8.78 2.84
N LYS A 64 -6.31 -7.93 2.43
CA LYS A 64 -6.40 -7.41 1.04
C LYS A 64 -5.24 -6.49 0.69
N LEU A 65 -4.76 -5.71 1.65
CA LEU A 65 -3.54 -4.92 1.59
C LEU A 65 -2.48 -5.58 2.48
N THR A 66 -1.48 -6.20 1.86
CA THR A 66 -0.41 -6.86 2.62
C THR A 66 0.74 -5.89 2.92
N TRP A 67 1.51 -6.19 3.97
CA TRP A 67 2.75 -5.47 4.28
C TRP A 67 3.75 -5.44 3.11
N GLY A 68 3.76 -6.47 2.26
CA GLY A 68 4.60 -6.49 1.06
C GLY A 68 4.19 -5.44 0.03
N ILE A 69 2.88 -5.21 -0.15
CA ILE A 69 2.35 -4.17 -1.03
C ILE A 69 2.62 -2.80 -0.44
N ALA A 70 2.35 -2.61 0.86
CA ALA A 70 2.60 -1.36 1.57
C ALA A 70 4.08 -0.95 1.52
N ASP A 71 5.00 -1.88 1.82
CA ASP A 71 6.44 -1.59 1.78
C ASP A 71 6.93 -1.33 0.33
N SER A 72 6.31 -1.97 -0.68
CA SER A 72 6.64 -1.70 -2.09
C SER A 72 6.17 -0.31 -2.51
N LEU A 73 4.99 0.12 -2.06
CA LEU A 73 4.50 1.49 -2.27
C LEU A 73 5.46 2.50 -1.64
N LEU A 74 5.93 2.26 -0.41
CA LEU A 74 6.90 3.12 0.27
C LEU A 74 8.24 3.17 -0.47
N ASP A 75 8.74 2.04 -0.97
CA ASP A 75 9.97 2.02 -1.75
C ASP A 75 9.83 2.83 -3.04
N LEU A 76 8.70 2.71 -3.75
CA LEU A 76 8.43 3.50 -4.95
C LEU A 76 8.27 5.00 -4.64
N ALA A 77 7.51 5.35 -3.59
CA ALA A 77 7.33 6.74 -3.15
C ALA A 77 8.67 7.39 -2.73
N ASN A 78 9.57 6.60 -2.14
CA ASN A 78 10.92 7.03 -1.76
C ASN A 78 11.97 6.90 -2.89
N ARG A 79 11.55 6.64 -4.14
CA ARG A 79 12.45 6.48 -5.32
C ARG A 79 13.51 5.38 -5.15
N LYS A 80 13.16 4.27 -4.50
CA LYS A 80 14.00 3.07 -4.28
C LYS A 80 13.44 1.83 -4.99
N PRO A 81 13.22 1.85 -6.32
CA PRO A 81 12.56 0.75 -7.03
C PRO A 81 13.34 -0.58 -7.01
N HIS A 82 14.66 -0.53 -6.85
CA HIS A 82 15.52 -1.73 -6.73
C HIS A 82 15.16 -2.61 -5.53
N ARG A 83 14.56 -2.05 -4.46
CA ARG A 83 14.13 -2.80 -3.27
C ARG A 83 12.84 -3.59 -3.50
N VAL A 84 12.01 -3.17 -4.45
CA VAL A 84 10.78 -3.89 -4.85
C VAL A 84 11.13 -5.24 -5.49
N ILE A 85 12.16 -5.26 -6.34
CA ILE A 85 12.62 -6.46 -7.05
C ILE A 85 13.15 -7.51 -6.05
N GLY A 86 13.90 -7.07 -5.03
CA GLY A 86 14.39 -7.97 -3.98
C GLY A 86 13.28 -8.67 -3.18
N ARG A 87 12.15 -7.98 -2.95
CA ARG A 87 10.98 -8.58 -2.27
C ARG A 87 10.16 -9.49 -3.18
N GLY A 88 10.05 -9.19 -4.47
CA GLY A 88 9.38 -10.05 -5.45
C GLY A 88 10.08 -11.42 -5.60
N VAL A 89 11.41 -11.43 -5.56
CA VAL A 89 12.19 -12.69 -5.60
C VAL A 89 12.07 -13.47 -4.28
N GLY A 90 12.03 -12.79 -3.13
CA GLY A 90 11.87 -13.44 -1.81
C GLY A 90 10.47 -14.03 -1.56
N ALA A 91 9.41 -13.30 -1.91
CA ALA A 91 8.03 -13.77 -1.77
C ALA A 91 7.69 -14.88 -2.79
N GLY A 92 8.21 -14.77 -4.02
CA GLY A 92 8.10 -15.82 -5.04
C GLY A 92 8.85 -17.10 -4.66
N ALA A 93 10.07 -16.98 -4.12
CA ALA A 93 10.83 -18.15 -3.67
C ALA A 93 10.18 -18.86 -2.47
N GLY A 94 9.57 -18.12 -1.54
CA GLY A 94 8.84 -18.68 -0.40
C GLY A 94 7.55 -19.41 -0.81
N ALA A 95 6.80 -18.85 -1.76
CA ALA A 95 5.60 -19.47 -2.32
C ALA A 95 5.94 -20.70 -3.20
N LEU A 96 6.98 -20.61 -4.04
CA LEU A 96 7.46 -21.74 -4.85
C LEU A 96 8.01 -22.89 -3.99
N LYS A 97 8.70 -22.62 -2.88
CA LYS A 97 9.17 -23.67 -1.94
C LYS A 97 8.03 -24.42 -1.25
N LYS A 98 6.90 -23.77 -0.98
CA LYS A 98 5.72 -24.44 -0.40
C LYS A 98 4.97 -25.27 -1.43
N VAL A 99 4.92 -24.83 -2.69
CA VAL A 99 4.22 -25.54 -3.78
C VAL A 99 5.05 -26.70 -4.35
N THR A 100 6.38 -26.64 -4.31
CA THR A 100 7.28 -27.72 -4.77
C THR A 100 7.54 -28.81 -3.72
N ARG A 101 6.85 -28.77 -2.57
CA ARG A 101 6.89 -29.83 -1.55
C ARG A 101 5.53 -30.54 -1.49
N PRO A 102 5.14 -31.18 -2.60
CA PRO A 102 4.97 -32.63 -2.55
C PRO A 102 5.67 -33.28 -3.76
N ILE A 103 5.95 -34.58 -3.66
CA ILE A 103 6.69 -35.42 -4.62
C ILE A 103 8.22 -35.43 -4.39
N ARG A 104 8.64 -35.95 -3.23
CA ARG A 104 9.85 -36.80 -3.11
C ARG A 104 9.81 -37.53 -1.77
N GLY A 105 9.66 -38.86 -1.85
CA GLY A 105 9.99 -39.85 -0.81
C GLY A 105 8.90 -40.13 0.18
#